data_AF-A0A8T7HYH3-F1
#
_entry.id   AF-A0A8T7HYH3-F1
#
_cell.length_a   1.000
_cell.length_b   1.000
_cell.length_c   1.000
_cell.angle_alpha   90.00
_cell.angle_beta   90.00
_cell.angle_gamma   90.00
#
_symmetry.space_group_name_H-M   'P 1'
#
loop_
_entity.id
_entity.type
_entity.pdbx_description
1 polymer ?
#
loop_
_entity_poly.entity_id
_entity_poly.type
_entity_poly.pdbx_seq_one_letter_code
_entity_poly.pdbx_strand_id
1 'polypeptide(L)'
;MKLFKGWFGEKKSALKMWITLDSSTYQRFHDVIIPSQNGTSQIDHILVSQYGIFIVETKNLKGWIFGSEGNAKWTQSLYGKKYQFQNPLRQAYRQRKILSEFLEVDESIINTVVLFVGDCKFKTKMPPNVIRSGIGSYVKKHKLIVLSPDKVGEITSTLSRHIAGSGLTKNDHIKSLRQRHNSSSICPKCGSTLVVRKARKGKNTGSTFIGCSGYPKCRYTKSA
;
A
#
# COMPACT_ATOMS: atom_id res chain seq x y z
N MET A 1 21.12 2.46 -4.73
CA MET A 1 20.20 1.82 -3.75
C MET A 1 19.04 1.18 -4.50
N LYS A 2 19.00 -0.16 -4.62
CA LYS A 2 18.00 -0.93 -5.39
C LYS A 2 16.61 -0.85 -4.73
N LEU A 3 15.93 0.28 -4.90
CA LEU A 3 14.54 0.46 -4.53
C LEU A 3 13.68 -0.03 -5.71
N PHE A 4 12.87 -1.07 -5.48
CA PHE A 4 11.83 -1.57 -6.38
C PHE A 4 12.29 -2.43 -7.57
N LYS A 5 12.88 -3.60 -7.29
CA LYS A 5 12.64 -4.77 -8.16
C LYS A 5 11.38 -5.49 -7.67
N GLY A 6 10.22 -4.93 -8.00
CA GLY A 6 8.92 -5.56 -7.81
C GLY A 6 8.13 -5.43 -9.10
N TRP A 7 8.56 -6.12 -10.15
CA TRP A 7 7.73 -6.46 -11.31
C TRP A 7 8.48 -7.47 -12.19
N PHE A 8 7.74 -8.45 -12.69
CA PHE A 8 7.99 -9.38 -13.80
C PHE A 8 8.25 -10.82 -13.36
N GLY A 9 7.14 -11.54 -13.18
CA GLY A 9 7.14 -12.99 -13.08
C GLY A 9 5.76 -13.64 -13.25
N GLU A 10 4.66 -12.89 -13.08
CA GLU A 10 3.40 -13.55 -12.69
C GLU A 10 2.11 -12.92 -13.25
N LYS A 11 2.11 -12.33 -14.47
CA LYS A 11 0.83 -11.93 -15.11
C LYS A 11 -0.17 -13.10 -15.26
N LYS A 12 0.32 -14.35 -15.31
CA LYS A 12 -0.54 -15.56 -15.38
C LYS A 12 -1.08 -16.05 -14.02
N SER A 13 -0.40 -15.81 -12.89
CA SER A 13 -0.90 -16.25 -11.57
C SER A 13 -1.92 -15.26 -10.99
N ALA A 14 -1.72 -13.95 -11.23
CA ALA A 14 -2.63 -12.90 -10.79
C ALA A 14 -4.03 -13.06 -11.40
N LEU A 15 -4.15 -13.52 -12.65
CA LEU A 15 -5.44 -13.76 -13.30
C LEU A 15 -6.20 -14.94 -12.68
N LYS A 16 -5.49 -15.99 -12.25
CA LYS A 16 -6.09 -17.18 -11.61
C LYS A 16 -6.68 -16.89 -10.23
N MET A 17 -6.10 -15.94 -9.49
CA MET A 17 -6.57 -15.56 -8.16
C MET A 17 -8.01 -15.04 -8.14
N TRP A 18 -8.44 -14.38 -9.21
CA TRP A 18 -9.74 -13.73 -9.29
C TRP A 18 -10.83 -14.60 -9.91
N ILE A 19 -10.52 -15.82 -10.38
CA ILE A 19 -11.50 -16.73 -10.98
C ILE A 19 -12.67 -17.01 -10.02
N THR A 20 -12.39 -17.02 -8.72
CA THR A 20 -13.41 -17.27 -7.69
C THR A 20 -14.33 -16.07 -7.44
N LEU A 21 -14.01 -14.87 -7.93
CA LEU A 21 -14.82 -13.67 -7.75
C LEU A 21 -15.54 -13.34 -9.05
N ASP A 22 -16.87 -13.40 -9.00
CA ASP A 22 -17.72 -13.10 -10.14
C ASP A 22 -17.59 -11.61 -10.54
N SER A 23 -17.42 -11.35 -11.84
CA SER A 23 -17.18 -10.01 -12.37
C SER A 23 -18.40 -9.10 -12.39
N SER A 24 -19.62 -9.65 -12.32
CA SER A 24 -20.85 -8.85 -12.16
C SER A 24 -20.94 -8.26 -10.75
N THR A 25 -20.43 -9.00 -9.74
CA THR A 25 -20.43 -8.55 -8.34
C THR A 25 -19.18 -7.74 -7.99
N TYR A 26 -18.01 -8.16 -8.46
CA TYR A 26 -16.71 -7.56 -8.12
C TYR A 26 -16.07 -6.95 -9.35
N GLN A 27 -16.22 -5.64 -9.51
CA GLN A 27 -15.57 -4.87 -10.56
C GLN A 27 -14.09 -4.68 -10.21
N ARG A 28 -13.20 -4.91 -11.17
CA ARG A 28 -11.75 -5.06 -10.93
C ARG A 28 -10.96 -3.99 -11.64
N PHE A 29 -10.03 -3.37 -10.91
CA PHE A 29 -9.06 -2.43 -11.45
C PHE A 29 -7.64 -2.85 -11.05
N HIS A 30 -6.69 -2.61 -11.94
CA HIS A 30 -5.31 -3.07 -11.81
C HIS A 30 -4.34 -1.92 -12.04
N ASP A 31 -3.24 -1.89 -11.26
CA ASP A 31 -2.15 -0.93 -11.40
C ASP A 31 -2.62 0.54 -11.42
N VAL A 32 -3.60 0.87 -10.57
CA VAL A 32 -4.23 2.20 -10.54
C VAL A 32 -3.30 3.19 -9.84
N ILE A 33 -2.95 4.29 -10.50
CA ILE A 33 -2.11 5.35 -9.92
C ILE A 33 -2.99 6.53 -9.56
N ILE A 34 -3.13 6.79 -8.26
CA ILE A 34 -3.95 7.87 -7.71
C ILE A 34 -3.05 9.06 -7.31
N PRO A 35 -3.35 10.30 -7.75
CA PRO A 35 -2.67 11.49 -7.27
C PRO A 35 -2.98 11.75 -5.78
N SER A 36 -2.06 12.42 -5.10
CA SER A 36 -2.18 12.80 -3.69
C SER A 36 -1.42 14.10 -3.47
N GLN A 37 -1.69 14.79 -2.36
CA GLN A 37 -1.04 16.06 -2.02
C GLN A 37 0.50 15.99 -2.03
N ASN A 38 1.07 14.81 -1.75
CA ASN A 38 2.51 14.58 -1.77
C ASN A 38 2.90 13.60 -2.88
N GLY A 39 2.48 13.83 -4.12
CA GLY A 39 2.82 13.02 -5.29
C GLY A 39 1.80 11.92 -5.60
N THR A 40 2.19 10.74 -6.07
CA THR A 40 1.23 9.66 -6.43
C THR A 40 1.33 8.41 -5.54
N SER A 41 0.26 7.61 -5.50
CA SER A 41 0.21 6.28 -4.90
C SER A 41 -0.30 5.27 -5.93
N GLN A 42 0.49 4.23 -6.19
CA GLN A 42 0.02 3.08 -6.98
C GLN A 42 -0.72 2.10 -6.07
N ILE A 43 -1.83 1.55 -6.56
CA ILE A 43 -2.62 0.49 -5.94
C ILE A 43 -2.66 -0.67 -6.92
N ASP A 44 -2.09 -1.82 -6.52
CA ASP A 44 -1.93 -2.98 -7.40
C ASP A 44 -3.29 -3.52 -7.90
N HIS A 45 -4.24 -3.61 -6.98
CA HIS A 45 -5.58 -4.13 -7.23
C HIS A 45 -6.63 -3.40 -6.41
N ILE A 46 -7.72 -3.00 -7.08
CA ILE A 46 -8.93 -2.50 -6.43
C ILE A 46 -10.09 -3.38 -6.88
N LEU A 47 -10.88 -3.87 -5.93
CA LEU A 47 -12.17 -4.50 -6.17
C LEU A 47 -13.26 -3.57 -5.66
N VAL A 48 -14.30 -3.35 -6.45
CA VAL A 48 -15.49 -2.59 -6.06
C VAL A 48 -16.70 -3.51 -6.12
N SER A 49 -17.49 -3.54 -5.04
CA SER A 49 -18.72 -4.34 -4.93
C SER A 49 -19.68 -3.70 -3.95
N GLN A 50 -20.91 -4.19 -3.88
CA GLN A 50 -21.88 -3.77 -2.84
C GLN A 50 -21.40 -4.04 -1.41
N TYR A 51 -20.44 -4.94 -1.22
CA TYR A 51 -19.85 -5.29 0.08
C TYR A 51 -18.66 -4.40 0.48
N GLY A 52 -18.37 -3.37 -0.33
CA GLY A 52 -17.30 -2.40 -0.10
C GLY A 52 -16.21 -2.45 -1.16
N ILE A 53 -15.15 -1.69 -0.88
CA ILE A 53 -13.95 -1.56 -1.71
C ILE A 53 -12.83 -2.39 -1.10
N PHE A 54 -12.10 -3.16 -1.91
CA PHE A 54 -10.99 -3.98 -1.46
C PHE A 54 -9.70 -3.57 -2.17
N ILE A 55 -8.75 -3.07 -1.39
CA ILE A 55 -7.37 -2.87 -1.84
C ILE A 55 -6.60 -4.17 -1.59
N VAL A 56 -6.00 -4.74 -2.64
CA VAL A 56 -5.12 -5.90 -2.51
C VAL A 56 -3.70 -5.49 -2.89
N GLU A 57 -2.83 -5.37 -1.88
CA GLU A 57 -1.41 -5.05 -2.01
C GLU A 57 -0.62 -6.34 -2.20
N THR A 58 0.04 -6.50 -3.34
CA THR A 58 0.70 -7.76 -3.71
C THR A 58 2.21 -7.69 -3.43
N LYS A 59 2.75 -8.72 -2.78
CA LYS A 59 4.20 -8.91 -2.60
C LYS A 59 4.65 -10.22 -3.22
N ASN A 60 5.42 -10.14 -4.31
CA ASN A 60 6.05 -11.31 -4.90
C ASN A 60 7.42 -11.56 -4.23
N LEU A 61 7.45 -12.45 -3.24
CA LEU A 61 8.65 -12.75 -2.46
C LEU A 61 8.77 -14.27 -2.22
N LYS A 62 10.01 -14.73 -2.03
CA LYS A 62 10.34 -16.12 -1.71
C LYS A 62 11.04 -16.26 -0.36
N GLY A 63 11.14 -17.47 0.16
CA GLY A 63 11.88 -17.75 1.39
C GLY A 63 11.11 -17.36 2.66
N TRP A 64 11.82 -16.93 3.70
CA TRP A 64 11.19 -16.66 5.00
C TRP A 64 10.89 -15.18 5.17
N ILE A 65 9.68 -14.88 5.63
CA ILE A 65 9.22 -13.52 5.88
C ILE A 65 9.02 -13.32 7.38
N PHE A 66 9.60 -12.24 7.90
CA PHE A 66 9.54 -11.82 9.29
C PHE A 66 9.02 -10.38 9.37
N GLY A 67 8.05 -10.15 10.25
CA GLY A 67 7.48 -8.83 10.46
C GLY A 67 6.26 -8.83 11.37
N SER A 68 5.91 -7.63 11.82
CA SER A 68 4.70 -7.34 12.60
C SER A 68 4.13 -5.98 12.18
N GLU A 69 2.91 -5.69 12.60
CA GLU A 69 2.21 -4.41 12.32
C GLU A 69 3.02 -3.19 12.76
N GLY A 70 3.64 -3.26 13.94
CA GLY A 70 4.40 -2.15 14.51
C GLY A 70 5.72 -1.82 13.78
N ASN A 71 6.29 -2.77 13.04
CA ASN A 71 7.58 -2.55 12.38
C ASN A 71 7.46 -1.57 11.21
N ALA A 72 8.46 -0.70 11.02
CA ALA A 72 8.52 0.16 9.83
C ALA A 72 8.90 -0.60 8.57
N LYS A 73 9.76 -1.62 8.73
CA LYS A 73 10.23 -2.50 7.67
C LYS A 73 10.07 -3.94 8.09
N TRP A 74 9.82 -4.81 7.14
CA TRP A 74 9.84 -6.25 7.30
C TRP A 74 11.12 -6.83 6.70
N THR A 75 11.42 -8.08 7.03
CA THR A 75 12.63 -8.77 6.58
C THR A 75 12.28 -10.03 5.81
N GLN A 76 12.88 -10.18 4.64
CA GLN A 76 12.92 -11.42 3.88
C GLN A 76 14.28 -12.09 4.12
N SER A 77 14.29 -13.40 4.39
CA SER A 77 15.49 -14.22 4.38
C SER A 77 15.44 -15.20 3.21
N LEU A 78 16.45 -15.14 2.35
CA LEU A 78 16.60 -15.95 1.15
C LEU A 78 18.02 -16.53 1.11
N TYR A 79 18.14 -17.85 1.21
CA TYR A 79 19.43 -18.57 1.23
C TYR A 79 20.42 -17.97 2.25
N GLY A 80 19.96 -17.74 3.49
CA GLY A 80 20.75 -17.15 4.58
C GLY A 80 20.94 -15.62 4.50
N LYS A 81 20.74 -15.00 3.33
CA LYS A 81 20.84 -13.54 3.16
C LYS A 81 19.55 -12.85 3.60
N LYS A 82 19.67 -11.70 4.26
CA LYS A 82 18.53 -10.91 4.77
C LYS A 82 18.36 -9.63 3.98
N TYR A 83 17.12 -9.33 3.59
CA TYR A 83 16.74 -8.14 2.84
C TYR A 83 15.58 -7.45 3.53
N GLN A 84 15.72 -6.16 3.82
CA GLN A 84 14.63 -5.37 4.39
C GLN A 84 13.78 -4.73 3.29
N PHE A 85 12.47 -4.72 3.49
CA PHE A 85 11.51 -4.04 2.62
C PHE A 85 10.49 -3.25 3.46
N GLN A 86 9.81 -2.28 2.84
CA GLN A 86 8.79 -1.49 3.54
C GLN A 86 7.67 -2.41 4.04
N ASN A 87 7.15 -2.12 5.24
CA ASN A 87 6.02 -2.88 5.77
C ASN A 87 4.79 -2.69 4.85
N PRO A 88 4.27 -3.76 4.22
CA PRO A 88 3.17 -3.68 3.27
C PRO A 88 1.86 -3.20 3.91
N LEU A 89 1.64 -3.45 5.20
CA LEU A 89 0.45 -2.97 5.90
C LEU A 89 0.42 -1.44 6.00
N ARG A 90 1.60 -0.82 6.16
CA ARG A 90 1.71 0.65 6.21
C ARG A 90 1.49 1.26 4.83
N GLN A 91 1.89 0.54 3.78
CA GLN A 91 1.62 0.92 2.39
C GLN A 91 0.11 0.83 2.10
N ALA A 92 -0.53 -0.29 2.43
CA ALA A 92 -1.97 -0.49 2.28
C ALA A 92 -2.80 0.53 3.07
N TYR A 93 -2.40 0.85 4.30
CA TYR A 93 -3.03 1.90 5.09
C TYR A 93 -2.98 3.28 4.40
N ARG A 94 -1.85 3.63 3.79
CA ARG A 94 -1.73 4.88 3.02
C ARG A 94 -2.61 4.86 1.78
N GLN A 95 -2.62 3.74 1.04
CA GLN A 95 -3.47 3.57 -0.14
C GLN A 95 -4.95 3.73 0.21
N ARG A 96 -5.39 3.17 1.35
CA ARG A 96 -6.76 3.34 1.87
C ARG A 96 -7.14 4.80 2.03
N LYS A 97 -6.28 5.59 2.70
CA LYS A 97 -6.52 7.02 2.89
C LYS A 97 -6.62 7.79 1.59
N ILE A 98 -5.67 7.55 0.69
CA ILE A 98 -5.62 8.24 -0.59
C ILE A 98 -6.83 7.87 -1.44
N LEU A 99 -7.24 6.60 -1.44
CA LEU A 99 -8.39 6.15 -2.20
C LEU A 99 -9.71 6.67 -1.62
N SER A 100 -9.83 6.74 -0.29
CA SER A 100 -10.96 7.35 0.42
C SER A 100 -11.11 8.83 0.07
N GLU A 101 -10.01 9.60 0.13
CA GLU A 101 -10.00 11.01 -0.27
C GLU A 101 -10.35 11.18 -1.76
N PHE A 102 -9.77 10.35 -2.63
CA PHE A 102 -9.99 10.43 -4.08
C PHE A 102 -11.43 10.08 -4.51
N LEU A 103 -12.06 9.13 -3.83
CA LEU A 103 -13.44 8.69 -4.14
C LEU A 103 -14.50 9.41 -3.30
N GLU A 104 -14.08 10.26 -2.35
CA GLU A 104 -14.97 10.93 -1.40
C GLU A 104 -15.87 9.94 -0.63
N VAL A 105 -15.26 8.85 -0.14
CA VAL A 105 -15.95 7.81 0.64
C VAL A 105 -15.30 7.59 2.01
N ASP A 106 -16.08 7.08 2.97
CA ASP A 106 -15.58 6.76 4.30
C ASP A 106 -14.51 5.65 4.28
N GLU A 107 -13.46 5.76 5.10
CA GLU A 107 -12.39 4.75 5.16
C GLU A 107 -12.90 3.36 5.61
N SER A 108 -14.01 3.28 6.35
CA SER A 108 -14.57 2.05 6.91
C SER A 108 -15.10 1.08 5.85
N ILE A 109 -15.51 1.58 4.68
CA ILE A 109 -15.94 0.73 3.56
C ILE A 109 -14.77 0.22 2.72
N ILE A 110 -13.53 0.64 3.02
CA ILE A 110 -12.33 0.23 2.31
C ILE A 110 -11.53 -0.79 3.13
N ASN A 111 -11.60 -2.04 2.68
CA ASN A 111 -10.89 -3.17 3.24
C ASN A 111 -9.52 -3.31 2.58
N THR A 112 -8.48 -3.60 3.37
CA THR A 112 -7.12 -3.80 2.85
C THR A 112 -6.63 -5.21 3.09
N VAL A 113 -6.05 -5.84 2.08
CA VAL A 113 -5.44 -7.17 2.15
C VAL A 113 -4.02 -7.10 1.60
N VAL A 114 -3.07 -7.69 2.31
CA VAL A 114 -1.71 -7.89 1.79
C VAL A 114 -1.60 -9.34 1.35
N LEU A 115 -1.38 -9.55 0.06
CA LEU A 115 -1.23 -10.87 -0.53
C LEU A 115 0.24 -11.13 -0.90
N PHE A 116 0.83 -12.12 -0.26
CA PHE A 116 2.14 -12.64 -0.65
C PHE A 116 1.96 -13.72 -1.72
N VAL A 117 2.44 -13.43 -2.92
CA VAL A 117 2.51 -14.39 -4.03
C VAL A 117 3.95 -14.92 -4.15
N GLY A 118 4.11 -16.20 -4.48
CA GLY A 118 5.40 -16.88 -4.52
C GLY A 118 5.67 -17.80 -3.33
N ASP A 119 6.76 -18.56 -3.42
CA ASP A 119 7.13 -19.58 -2.45
C ASP A 119 7.77 -18.97 -1.20
N CYS A 120 6.92 -18.38 -0.35
CA CYS A 120 7.33 -17.85 0.93
C CYS A 120 6.60 -18.51 2.11
N LYS A 121 7.25 -18.45 3.28
CA LYS A 121 6.72 -18.91 4.56
C LYS A 121 6.82 -17.78 5.59
N PHE A 122 5.72 -17.49 6.28
CA PHE A 122 5.72 -16.57 7.41
C PHE A 122 6.40 -17.24 8.61
N LYS A 123 7.38 -16.56 9.20
CA LYS A 123 8.11 -17.01 10.39
C LYS A 123 7.77 -16.20 11.64
N THR A 124 6.83 -15.27 11.52
CA THR A 124 6.18 -14.55 12.61
C THR A 124 4.67 -14.63 12.45
N LYS A 125 3.92 -14.45 13.54
CA LYS A 125 2.46 -14.40 13.47
C LYS A 125 2.05 -13.20 12.63
N MET A 126 1.25 -13.46 11.59
CA MET A 126 0.75 -12.41 10.71
C MET A 126 -0.68 -12.03 11.07
N PRO A 127 -1.08 -10.77 10.85
CA PRO A 127 -2.47 -10.34 10.99
C PRO A 127 -3.39 -11.09 10.01
N PRO A 128 -4.70 -11.20 10.30
CA PRO A 128 -5.63 -11.96 9.46
C PRO A 128 -5.74 -11.48 8.02
N ASN A 129 -5.45 -10.20 7.76
CA ASN A 129 -5.47 -9.59 6.43
C ASN A 129 -4.13 -9.68 5.68
N VAL A 130 -3.18 -10.46 6.18
CA VAL A 130 -1.91 -10.79 5.50
C VAL A 130 -1.91 -12.27 5.15
N ILE A 131 -2.07 -12.58 3.87
CA ILE A 131 -2.34 -13.93 3.40
C ILE A 131 -1.36 -14.36 2.31
N ARG A 132 -1.26 -15.67 2.06
CA ARG A 132 -0.47 -16.26 0.95
C ARG A 132 -1.34 -16.91 -0.12
N SER A 133 -2.61 -17.12 0.16
CA SER A 133 -3.60 -17.76 -0.71
C SER A 133 -5.00 -17.47 -0.22
N GLY A 134 -6.02 -17.85 -1.00
CA GLY A 134 -7.42 -17.75 -0.57
C GLY A 134 -8.01 -16.34 -0.60
N ILE A 135 -7.51 -15.46 -1.47
CA ILE A 135 -8.01 -14.07 -1.58
C ILE A 135 -9.52 -14.01 -1.87
N GLY A 136 -10.04 -14.87 -2.74
CA GLY A 136 -11.47 -14.92 -3.03
C GLY A 136 -12.30 -15.28 -1.80
N SER A 137 -11.89 -16.31 -1.06
CA SER A 137 -12.52 -16.69 0.20
C SER A 137 -12.41 -15.58 1.26
N TYR A 138 -11.30 -14.85 1.31
CA TYR A 138 -11.14 -13.70 2.20
C TYR A 138 -12.15 -12.59 1.85
N VAL A 139 -12.24 -12.20 0.58
CA VAL A 139 -13.15 -11.15 0.11
C VAL A 139 -14.60 -11.56 0.39
N LYS A 140 -15.00 -12.78 0.04
CA LYS A 140 -16.37 -13.31 0.24
C LYS A 140 -16.81 -13.48 1.70
N LYS A 141 -15.90 -13.32 2.68
CA LYS A 141 -16.32 -13.23 4.10
C LYS A 141 -17.13 -11.96 4.38
N HIS A 142 -16.96 -10.92 3.56
CA HIS A 142 -17.72 -9.69 3.65
C HIS A 142 -19.05 -9.89 2.94
N LYS A 143 -20.13 -9.89 3.71
CA LYS A 143 -21.51 -10.13 3.23
C LYS A 143 -22.45 -8.97 3.53
N LEU A 144 -22.04 -8.03 4.38
CA LEU A 144 -22.84 -6.85 4.69
C LEU A 144 -22.83 -5.92 3.47
N ILE A 145 -24.02 -5.58 2.98
CA ILE A 145 -24.17 -4.57 1.93
C ILE A 145 -23.92 -3.20 2.57
N VAL A 146 -22.90 -2.50 2.07
CA VAL A 146 -22.48 -1.17 2.55
C VAL A 146 -22.50 -0.12 1.44
N LEU A 147 -22.72 -0.54 0.19
CA LEU A 147 -22.84 0.34 -0.97
C LEU A 147 -24.09 -0.01 -1.78
N SER A 148 -24.86 1.00 -2.16
CA SER A 148 -25.97 0.85 -3.11
C SER A 148 -25.43 0.56 -4.51
N PRO A 149 -26.25 -0.05 -5.41
CA PRO A 149 -25.87 -0.25 -6.80
C PRO A 149 -25.43 1.03 -7.51
N ASP A 150 -26.12 2.14 -7.25
CA ASP A 150 -25.78 3.45 -7.83
C ASP A 150 -24.41 3.94 -7.37
N LYS A 151 -24.10 3.79 -6.07
CA LYS A 151 -22.79 4.21 -5.54
C LYS A 151 -21.66 3.33 -6.07
N VAL A 152 -21.91 2.03 -6.26
CA VAL A 152 -20.97 1.12 -6.94
C VAL A 152 -20.71 1.61 -8.37
N GLY A 153 -21.76 1.94 -9.12
CA GLY A 153 -21.66 2.47 -10.49
C GLY A 153 -20.88 3.79 -10.56
N GLU A 154 -21.13 4.70 -9.62
CA GLU A 154 -20.43 5.97 -9.49
C GLU A 154 -18.92 5.77 -9.25
N ILE A 155 -18.54 4.96 -8.25
CA ILE A 155 -17.14 4.67 -7.91
C ILE A 155 -16.42 4.05 -9.11
N THR A 156 -17.02 3.05 -9.74
CA THR A 156 -16.45 2.35 -10.89
C THR A 156 -16.28 3.28 -12.08
N SER A 157 -17.24 4.16 -12.33
CA SER A 157 -17.16 5.16 -13.39
C SER A 157 -16.04 6.18 -13.12
N THR A 158 -15.89 6.64 -11.88
CA THR A 158 -14.82 7.56 -11.47
C THR A 158 -13.45 6.93 -11.66
N LEU A 159 -13.24 5.69 -11.21
CA LEU A 159 -11.99 4.96 -11.42
C LEU A 159 -11.70 4.76 -12.91
N SER A 160 -12.70 4.35 -13.69
CA SER A 160 -12.54 4.09 -15.13
C SER A 160 -12.15 5.35 -15.89
N ARG A 161 -12.84 6.48 -15.62
CA ARG A 161 -12.55 7.79 -16.23
C ARG A 161 -11.16 8.28 -15.86
N HIS A 162 -10.75 8.11 -14.60
CA HIS A 162 -9.42 8.47 -14.14
C HIS A 162 -8.32 7.65 -14.82
N ILE A 163 -8.50 6.33 -14.92
CA ILE A 163 -7.54 5.44 -15.58
C ILE A 163 -7.41 5.82 -17.06
N ALA A 164 -8.53 6.09 -17.74
CA ALA A 164 -8.53 6.48 -19.15
C ALA A 164 -7.95 7.89 -19.38
N GLY A 165 -8.20 8.84 -18.48
CA GLY A 165 -7.89 10.26 -18.68
C GLY A 165 -6.59 10.76 -18.02
N SER A 166 -6.05 10.07 -17.01
CA SER A 166 -4.94 10.62 -16.21
C SER A 166 -3.59 10.64 -16.94
N GLY A 167 -3.37 9.73 -17.90
CA GLY A 167 -2.08 9.55 -18.56
C GLY A 167 -0.92 9.17 -17.63
N LEU A 168 -1.20 8.91 -16.34
CA LEU A 168 -0.17 8.65 -15.35
C LEU A 168 0.47 7.30 -15.58
N THR A 169 1.78 7.30 -15.78
CA THR A 169 2.54 6.07 -16.00
C THR A 169 3.23 5.59 -14.72
N LYS A 170 3.65 4.33 -14.73
CA LYS A 170 4.53 3.79 -13.68
C LYS A 170 5.82 4.61 -13.52
N ASN A 171 6.36 5.14 -14.63
CA ASN A 171 7.57 5.96 -14.57
C ASN A 171 7.32 7.28 -13.84
N ASP A 172 6.15 7.90 -14.05
CA ASP A 172 5.73 9.10 -13.31
C ASP A 172 5.58 8.80 -11.82
N HIS A 173 5.01 7.63 -11.50
CA HIS A 173 4.95 7.17 -10.11
C HIS A 173 6.33 6.99 -9.47
N ILE A 174 7.27 6.36 -10.17
CA ILE A 174 8.66 6.20 -9.69
C ILE A 174 9.34 7.55 -9.52
N LYS A 175 9.16 8.49 -10.45
CA LYS A 175 9.70 9.86 -10.37
C LYS A 175 9.12 10.58 -9.15
N SER A 176 7.82 10.50 -8.95
CA SER A 176 7.11 11.07 -7.80
C SER A 176 7.61 10.48 -6.46
N LEU A 177 7.84 9.16 -6.39
CA LEU A 177 8.41 8.51 -5.21
C LEU A 177 9.82 9.04 -4.89
N ARG A 178 10.68 9.20 -5.90
CA ARG A 178 12.05 9.73 -5.73
C ARG A 178 12.02 11.16 -5.20
N GLN A 179 11.19 12.02 -5.81
CA GLN A 179 11.04 13.41 -5.39
C GLN A 179 10.54 13.50 -3.94
N ARG A 180 9.50 12.74 -3.61
CA ARG A 180 8.94 12.65 -2.26
C ARG A 180 10.00 12.26 -1.22
N HIS A 181 10.78 11.21 -1.48
CA HIS A 181 11.79 10.72 -0.55
C HIS A 181 13.01 11.65 -0.41
N ASN A 182 13.31 12.42 -1.45
CA ASN A 182 14.42 13.38 -1.43
C ASN A 182 14.03 14.74 -0.83
N SER A 183 12.74 15.00 -0.62
CA SER A 183 12.28 16.25 -0.03
C SER A 183 12.88 16.47 1.37
N SER A 184 13.38 17.69 1.59
CA SER A 184 13.87 18.16 2.89
C SER A 184 12.83 18.98 3.65
N SER A 185 11.71 19.35 3.00
CA SER A 185 10.64 20.18 3.57
C SER A 185 9.35 19.42 3.84
N ILE A 186 9.07 18.34 3.11
CA ILE A 186 7.83 17.56 3.19
C ILE A 186 8.13 16.12 3.59
N CYS A 187 7.41 15.61 4.59
CA CYS A 187 7.60 14.28 5.10
C CYS A 187 7.15 13.22 4.07
N PRO A 188 8.02 12.30 3.64
CA PRO A 188 7.66 11.29 2.65
C PRO A 188 6.68 10.23 3.16
N LYS A 189 6.46 10.15 4.48
CA LYS A 189 5.53 9.19 5.10
C LYS A 189 4.11 9.70 5.22
N CYS A 190 3.92 10.98 5.53
CA CYS A 190 2.61 11.52 5.89
C CYS A 190 2.25 12.87 5.25
N GLY A 191 3.16 13.51 4.51
CA GLY A 191 2.90 14.79 3.86
C GLY A 191 3.04 16.02 4.77
N SER A 192 3.13 15.87 6.10
CA SER A 192 3.40 17.01 7.00
C SER A 192 4.80 17.61 6.78
N THR A 193 5.01 18.84 7.24
CA THR A 193 6.30 19.53 7.12
C THR A 193 7.42 18.80 7.87
N LEU A 194 8.65 18.96 7.39
CA LEU A 194 9.88 18.52 8.03
C LEU A 194 10.54 19.69 8.76
N VAL A 195 11.00 19.45 9.98
CA VAL A 195 11.61 20.45 10.84
C VAL A 195 12.93 19.94 11.41
N VAL A 196 13.91 20.84 11.57
CA VAL A 196 15.18 20.52 12.23
C VAL A 196 14.93 20.37 13.74
N ARG A 197 15.41 19.28 14.32
CA ARG A 197 15.30 18.95 15.74
C ARG A 197 16.68 18.63 16.29
N LYS A 198 16.89 18.91 17.59
CA LYS A 198 18.11 18.55 18.32
C LYS A 198 17.85 17.29 19.16
N ALA A 199 18.75 16.32 19.08
CA ALA A 199 18.67 15.10 19.90
C ALA A 199 18.90 15.45 21.37
N ARG A 200 17.93 15.12 22.23
CA ARG A 200 17.94 15.46 23.67
C ARG A 200 18.41 14.31 24.57
N LYS A 201 18.48 13.09 24.04
CA LYS A 201 18.82 11.86 24.79
C LYS A 201 19.59 10.88 23.90
N GLY A 202 20.42 10.05 24.53
CA GLY A 202 21.18 8.97 23.88
C GLY A 202 22.56 9.39 23.35
N LYS A 203 23.21 8.48 22.61
CA LYS A 203 24.60 8.66 22.12
C LYS A 203 24.81 9.88 21.21
N ASN A 204 23.74 10.37 20.59
CA ASN A 204 23.78 11.49 19.64
C ASN A 204 23.29 12.81 20.27
N THR A 205 23.27 12.92 21.60
CA THR A 205 22.79 14.14 22.27
C THR A 205 23.56 15.36 21.77
N GLY A 206 22.83 16.41 21.40
CA GLY A 206 23.41 17.62 20.84
C GLY A 206 23.40 17.68 19.30
N SER A 207 23.31 16.56 18.59
CA SER A 207 23.27 16.56 17.13
C SER A 207 21.91 17.02 16.59
N THR A 208 21.91 17.58 15.38
CA THR A 208 20.70 17.95 14.64
C THR A 208 20.25 16.82 13.72
N PHE A 209 18.94 16.72 13.53
CA PHE A 209 18.32 15.81 12.56
C PHE A 209 17.03 16.44 12.04
N ILE A 210 16.61 16.04 10.84
CA ILE A 210 15.33 16.44 10.27
C ILE A 210 14.25 15.45 10.75
N GLY A 211 13.19 15.94 11.38
CA GLY A 211 12.07 15.15 11.87
C GLY A 211 10.73 15.64 11.35
N CYS A 212 9.73 14.76 11.29
CA CYS A 212 8.37 15.16 10.95
C CYS A 212 7.76 16.10 12.01
N SER A 213 7.02 17.12 11.57
CA SER A 213 6.21 17.98 12.46
C SER A 213 5.05 17.22 13.10
N GLY A 214 4.49 16.22 12.41
CA GLY A 214 3.41 15.35 12.90
C GLY A 214 3.79 14.30 13.97
N TYR A 215 4.91 14.47 14.67
CA TYR A 215 5.26 13.63 15.83
C TYR A 215 4.24 13.85 16.98
N PRO A 216 3.78 12.82 17.72
CA PRO A 216 4.25 11.44 17.75
C PRO A 216 3.61 10.50 16.71
N LYS A 217 2.57 10.95 15.99
CA LYS A 217 1.82 10.14 15.02
C LYS A 217 2.69 9.73 13.82
N CYS A 218 3.62 10.58 13.41
CA CYS A 218 4.64 10.27 12.41
C CYS A 218 6.06 10.39 12.99
N ARG A 219 6.76 9.27 13.08
CA ARG A 219 8.14 9.17 13.58
C ARG A 219 9.18 9.15 12.45
N TYR A 220 8.91 9.82 11.33
CA TYR A 220 9.92 9.94 10.27
C TYR A 220 11.06 10.85 10.72
N THR A 221 12.28 10.39 10.51
CA THR A 221 13.50 11.17 10.69
C THR A 221 14.46 10.93 9.53
N LYS A 222 15.32 11.90 9.26
CA LYS A 222 16.44 11.84 8.31
C LYS A 222 17.61 12.57 8.97
N SER A 223 18.83 12.12 8.72
CA SER A 223 20.01 12.90 9.08
C SER A 223 19.91 14.28 8.44
N ALA A 224 20.23 15.33 9.21
CA ALA A 224 20.36 16.68 8.69
C ALA A 224 21.53 16.74 7.71
#